data_AF-A0A1B1LRU2-F1
#
_entry.id   AF-A0A1B1LRU2-F1
#
_cell.length_a   1.000
_cell.length_b   1.000
_cell.length_c   1.000
_cell.angle_alpha   90.00
_cell.angle_beta   90.00
_cell.angle_gamma   90.00
#
_symmetry.space_group_name_H-M   'P 1'
#
loop_
_entity.id
_entity.type
_entity.pdbx_description
1 polymer ?
#
loop_
_entity_poly.entity_id
_entity_poly.type
_entity_poly.pdbx_seq_one_letter_code
_entity_poly.pdbx_strand_id
1 'polypeptide(L)'
;MTSFAAHQGTLTLPSEQFLKDNNGKPLGYFKSDVLRTSQENIATGMHDFEIRVPDDAPFSIRADSRVIKPGDTLAMSKELNNGVLQFEVAPLRKQDIGKVEYEVYIPSLYSIDDRFWEVFDPTYTPWVDSGQNVDYESWLPPLSEQMTDFTQTRKYKDVYTRERQDRDKDTNVGEIRNNGEPVTEYDYRAASESRDVKASVDAYVNTGDLHDCGDWVPPAAETYEGLTVDQTYTCQQDQTRTWTYKVGSEVIGTHPQLQSIDDIKYQTVPGSKNPWLSTASVFGEWTNVDDPYSYTSWDPAIFNQTSNFTQSRSYKQNQTRTEQKQQKNAVTGEIRNVGALQDNSRIKTVDEQRTIAVSVSGWSNSGDVYSCSAWSPDTGTVAKGTAFTQTRNCSQMLVRTWSYKDGSTIVTTRNENLVSNASPTRTATGTKIVSGKWVTTTVIENVPQYVMMDIAQQVRNQGYQATSTNTEVKAGATCSPIGLKKYTASGVYGPVGFPGYYVRKHDCK
;
A
#
# COMPACT_ATOMS: atom_id res chain seq x y z
N MET A 1 124.49 64.90 -13.46
CA MET A 1 123.17 64.26 -13.67
C MET A 1 122.20 64.94 -12.71
N THR A 2 121.40 65.88 -13.17
CA THR A 2 120.10 66.14 -12.53
C THR A 2 119.20 64.95 -12.85
N SER A 3 118.50 64.41 -11.85
CA SER A 3 117.55 63.31 -12.03
C SER A 3 116.13 63.87 -12.16
N PHE A 4 115.27 63.13 -12.86
CA PHE A 4 113.91 63.58 -13.21
C PHE A 4 112.88 62.48 -12.97
N ALA A 5 111.65 62.82 -12.58
CA ALA A 5 110.57 61.84 -12.50
C ALA A 5 110.14 61.40 -13.91
N ALA A 6 109.98 60.10 -14.18
CA ALA A 6 109.71 59.62 -15.54
C ALA A 6 108.28 59.85 -16.07
N HIS A 7 107.37 60.40 -15.27
CA HIS A 7 106.03 60.78 -15.71
C HIS A 7 105.89 62.27 -16.06
N GLN A 8 106.92 63.08 -15.72
CA GLN A 8 106.97 64.54 -15.92
C GLN A 8 108.40 64.99 -16.23
N GLY A 9 109.16 64.11 -16.89
CA GLY A 9 110.59 64.27 -17.07
C GLY A 9 110.87 65.30 -18.16
N THR A 10 110.82 66.58 -17.82
CA THR A 10 111.13 67.66 -18.76
C THR A 10 112.62 67.98 -18.71
N LEU A 11 113.35 67.74 -19.81
CA LEU A 11 114.73 68.20 -19.94
C LEU A 11 114.82 69.25 -21.05
N THR A 12 115.34 70.42 -20.69
CA THR A 12 115.66 71.49 -21.64
C THR A 12 117.11 71.39 -22.05
N LEU A 13 117.39 71.19 -23.35
CA LEU A 13 118.76 71.26 -23.85
C LEU A 13 119.29 72.70 -23.73
N PRO A 14 120.45 72.95 -23.07
CA PRO A 14 120.94 74.30 -22.87
C PRO A 14 121.44 74.93 -24.17
N SER A 15 121.15 76.23 -24.36
CA SER A 15 121.68 77.05 -25.45
C SER A 15 123.02 77.65 -25.03
N GLU A 16 124.10 77.26 -25.72
CA GLU A 16 125.21 78.09 -26.23
C GLU A 16 126.55 77.33 -26.29
N GLN A 17 127.13 77.33 -27.50
CA GLN A 17 128.44 76.83 -27.95
C GLN A 17 128.68 75.30 -27.95
N PHE A 18 128.80 74.76 -29.18
CA PHE A 18 129.16 73.39 -29.59
C PHE A 18 129.15 72.30 -28.50
N LEU A 19 128.06 71.53 -28.46
CA LEU A 19 127.98 70.26 -27.72
C LEU A 19 128.89 69.19 -28.37
N LYS A 20 130.19 69.21 -28.07
CA LYS A 20 131.13 68.10 -28.31
C LYS A 20 132.17 68.06 -27.18
N ASP A 21 132.32 66.91 -26.53
CA ASP A 21 133.58 66.61 -25.84
C ASP A 21 134.65 66.18 -26.87
N ASN A 22 135.92 66.17 -26.46
CA ASN A 22 137.10 65.93 -27.31
C ASN A 22 137.10 64.62 -28.11
N ASN A 23 136.14 63.70 -27.90
CA ASN A 23 136.02 62.43 -28.62
C ASN A 23 134.72 62.28 -29.43
N GLY A 24 133.96 63.36 -29.63
CA GLY A 24 132.88 63.41 -30.63
C GLY A 24 131.59 62.67 -30.30
N LYS A 25 131.32 62.37 -29.02
CA LYS A 25 130.02 61.88 -28.54
C LYS A 25 129.11 63.01 -28.00
N PRO A 26 127.77 62.91 -28.14
CA PRO A 26 126.84 63.92 -27.63
C PRO A 26 126.78 63.94 -26.08
N LEU A 27 126.63 65.13 -25.49
CA LEU A 27 126.76 65.40 -24.04
C LEU A 27 125.42 65.57 -23.28
N GLY A 28 124.27 65.33 -23.91
CA GLY A 28 122.96 65.33 -23.25
C GLY A 28 122.50 63.91 -22.93
N TYR A 29 122.12 63.63 -21.69
CA TYR A 29 121.45 62.39 -21.32
C TYR A 29 120.21 62.73 -20.51
N PHE A 30 119.13 61.98 -20.73
CA PHE A 30 118.03 61.88 -19.78
C PHE A 30 118.37 60.79 -18.77
N LYS A 31 118.14 61.05 -17.49
CA LYS A 31 118.21 60.03 -16.43
C LYS A 31 117.08 60.26 -15.45
N SER A 32 116.21 59.27 -15.29
CA SER A 32 115.14 59.36 -14.30
C SER A 32 115.65 59.15 -12.88
N ASP A 33 114.84 59.56 -11.90
CA ASP A 33 114.88 59.00 -10.55
C ASP A 33 114.56 57.49 -10.59
N VAL A 34 114.81 56.80 -9.47
CA VAL A 34 114.43 55.39 -9.32
C VAL A 34 112.91 55.30 -9.35
N LEU A 35 112.39 54.70 -10.42
CA LEU A 35 110.99 54.46 -10.65
C LEU A 35 110.52 53.31 -9.79
N ARG A 36 109.38 53.52 -9.14
CA ARG A 36 108.73 52.54 -8.28
C ARG A 36 107.34 52.23 -8.79
N THR A 37 106.93 50.98 -8.60
CA THR A 37 105.57 50.51 -8.90
C THR A 37 104.61 51.04 -7.84
N SER A 38 103.30 50.87 -8.05
CA SER A 38 102.29 51.21 -7.03
C SER A 38 102.42 50.39 -5.74
N GLN A 39 103.16 49.27 -5.76
CA GLN A 39 103.52 48.48 -4.59
C GLN A 39 104.86 48.92 -3.95
N GLU A 40 105.39 50.09 -4.34
CA GLU A 40 106.68 50.65 -3.90
C GLU A 40 107.93 49.82 -4.26
N ASN A 41 107.77 48.75 -5.04
CA ASN A 41 108.89 47.97 -5.57
C ASN A 41 109.64 48.77 -6.64
N ILE A 42 110.95 48.54 -6.78
CA ILE A 42 111.72 49.16 -7.86
C ILE A 42 111.22 48.58 -9.19
N ALA A 43 110.85 49.45 -10.14
CA ALA A 43 110.39 49.02 -11.45
C ALA A 43 111.52 48.28 -12.18
N THR A 44 111.25 47.08 -12.67
CA THR A 44 112.26 46.20 -13.28
C THR A 44 111.71 45.52 -14.54
N GLY A 45 112.59 45.22 -15.49
CA GLY A 45 112.21 44.61 -16.76
C GLY A 45 111.85 45.63 -17.84
N MET A 46 111.27 45.16 -18.94
CA MET A 46 111.06 45.95 -20.15
C MET A 46 109.88 46.93 -20.02
N HIS A 47 110.16 48.22 -20.03
CA HIS A 47 109.13 49.25 -19.94
C HIS A 47 109.04 50.03 -21.25
N ASP A 48 107.81 50.23 -21.70
CA ASP A 48 107.48 51.12 -22.81
C ASP A 48 107.34 52.55 -22.29
N PHE A 49 107.90 53.52 -23.02
CA PHE A 49 107.83 54.92 -22.70
C PHE A 49 107.80 55.78 -23.96
N GLU A 50 107.32 57.00 -23.81
CA GLU A 50 107.17 57.96 -24.89
C GLU A 50 108.01 59.21 -24.61
N ILE A 51 108.70 59.71 -25.65
CA ILE A 51 109.37 61.01 -25.64
C ILE A 51 108.57 61.95 -26.53
N ARG A 52 108.14 63.07 -25.97
CA ARG A 52 107.28 64.06 -26.64
C ARG A 52 108.03 65.38 -26.79
N VAL A 53 108.14 65.87 -28.02
CA VAL A 53 108.73 67.18 -28.32
C VAL A 53 107.59 68.13 -28.70
N PRO A 54 107.43 69.29 -28.05
CA PRO A 54 106.34 70.20 -28.34
C PRO A 54 106.46 70.81 -29.75
N ASP A 55 105.32 71.16 -30.35
CA ASP A 55 105.22 71.68 -31.72
C ASP A 55 106.02 72.98 -31.94
N ASP A 56 106.22 73.77 -30.90
CA ASP A 56 106.94 75.05 -30.92
C ASP A 56 108.47 74.89 -30.74
N ALA A 57 108.97 73.66 -30.67
CA ALA A 57 110.40 73.40 -30.55
C ALA A 57 111.18 73.95 -31.76
N PRO A 58 112.29 74.67 -31.56
CA PRO A 58 113.01 75.35 -32.65
C PRO A 58 113.70 74.39 -33.64
N PHE A 59 113.93 73.14 -33.28
CA PHE A 59 114.55 72.12 -34.15
C PHE A 59 114.31 70.68 -33.66
N SER A 60 114.56 69.71 -34.54
CA SER A 60 114.45 68.27 -34.23
C SER A 60 115.60 67.76 -33.36
N ILE A 61 115.29 66.85 -32.45
CA ILE A 61 116.28 66.18 -31.59
C ILE A 61 116.46 64.71 -32.01
N ARG A 62 117.48 64.06 -31.45
CA ARG A 62 117.69 62.62 -31.50
C ARG A 62 117.73 62.07 -30.09
N ALA A 63 116.97 61.00 -29.83
CA ALA A 63 117.06 60.20 -28.63
C ALA A 63 117.58 58.80 -29.00
N ASP A 64 118.67 58.32 -28.37
CA ASP A 64 119.36 57.04 -28.69
C ASP A 64 119.45 56.81 -30.23
N SER A 65 119.93 57.82 -30.95
CA SER A 65 120.06 57.86 -32.42
C SER A 65 118.79 57.93 -33.26
N ARG A 66 117.58 57.88 -32.70
CA ARG A 66 116.30 58.04 -33.41
C ARG A 66 115.84 59.49 -33.44
N VAL A 67 115.35 59.97 -34.57
CA VAL A 67 114.98 61.38 -34.79
C VAL A 67 113.56 61.66 -34.30
N ILE A 68 113.37 62.80 -33.63
CA ILE A 68 112.07 63.32 -33.19
C ILE A 68 111.93 64.76 -33.67
N LYS A 69 110.90 65.08 -34.46
CA LYS A 69 110.64 66.43 -34.96
C LYS A 69 109.79 67.23 -33.95
N PRO A 70 109.76 68.57 -34.04
CA PRO A 70 108.79 69.37 -33.31
C PRO A 70 107.37 68.86 -33.54
N GLY A 71 106.65 68.58 -32.44
CA GLY A 71 105.29 68.02 -32.41
C GLY A 71 105.16 66.52 -32.57
N ASP A 72 106.26 65.81 -32.82
CA ASP A 72 106.23 64.34 -32.90
C ASP A 72 106.43 63.69 -31.51
N THR A 73 105.84 62.51 -31.34
CA THR A 73 106.08 61.61 -30.20
C THR A 73 106.83 60.37 -30.66
N LEU A 74 107.87 59.98 -29.93
CA LEU A 74 108.63 58.76 -30.17
C LEU A 74 108.39 57.74 -29.05
N ALA A 75 107.78 56.61 -29.38
CA ALA A 75 107.69 55.46 -28.48
C ALA A 75 108.99 54.64 -28.51
N MET A 76 109.49 54.27 -27.34
CA MET A 76 110.66 53.41 -27.17
C MET A 76 110.42 52.44 -26.02
N SER A 77 111.12 51.31 -26.05
CA SER A 77 111.12 50.34 -24.97
C SER A 77 112.53 50.22 -24.43
N LYS A 78 112.69 50.22 -23.11
CA LYS A 78 113.99 50.03 -22.48
C LYS A 78 113.83 49.18 -21.24
N GLU A 79 114.80 48.30 -21.05
CA GLU A 79 114.88 47.50 -19.86
C GLU A 79 115.38 48.36 -18.70
N LEU A 80 114.57 48.42 -17.64
CA LEU A 80 114.93 49.10 -16.41
C LEU A 80 115.63 48.09 -15.50
N ASN A 81 116.95 48.25 -15.36
CA ASN A 81 117.74 47.56 -14.36
C ASN A 81 117.98 48.54 -13.21
N ASN A 82 117.45 48.23 -12.01
CA ASN A 82 117.40 49.11 -10.84
C ASN A 82 116.50 50.36 -10.97
N GLY A 83 115.42 50.28 -11.77
CA GLY A 83 114.38 51.32 -11.84
C GLY A 83 114.80 52.65 -12.45
N VAL A 84 115.95 52.75 -13.12
CA VAL A 84 116.41 54.00 -13.72
C VAL A 84 116.26 53.94 -15.24
N LEU A 85 115.44 54.84 -15.79
CA LEU A 85 115.36 55.06 -17.24
C LEU A 85 116.44 56.04 -17.66
N GLN A 86 117.29 55.66 -18.61
CA GLN A 86 118.32 56.53 -19.16
C GLN A 86 118.45 56.38 -20.68
N PHE A 87 118.63 57.48 -21.39
CA PHE A 87 118.90 57.49 -22.84
C PHE A 87 119.66 58.76 -23.25
N GLU A 88 120.44 58.67 -24.33
CA GLU A 88 121.20 59.79 -24.88
C GLU A 88 120.26 60.73 -25.66
N VAL A 89 120.44 62.05 -25.51
CA VAL A 89 119.68 63.05 -26.26
C VAL A 89 120.60 64.11 -26.86
N ALA A 90 120.42 64.41 -28.14
CA ALA A 90 121.25 65.35 -28.88
C ALA A 90 120.46 66.13 -29.93
N PRO A 91 120.88 67.35 -30.32
CA PRO A 91 120.35 68.00 -31.51
C PRO A 91 120.62 67.16 -32.78
N LEU A 92 119.71 67.18 -33.75
CA LEU A 92 119.84 66.41 -34.99
C LEU A 92 121.04 66.87 -35.84
N ARG A 93 121.24 68.18 -35.99
CA ARG A 93 122.35 68.76 -36.78
C ARG A 93 123.27 69.60 -35.88
N LYS A 94 124.57 69.60 -36.19
CA LYS A 94 125.59 70.38 -35.45
C LYS A 94 125.37 71.90 -35.45
N GLN A 95 124.52 72.40 -36.35
CA GLN A 95 124.23 73.82 -36.55
C GLN A 95 122.88 74.25 -35.95
N ASP A 96 122.12 73.30 -35.38
CA ASP A 96 120.86 73.59 -34.69
C ASP A 96 121.20 74.12 -33.28
N ILE A 97 121.13 75.44 -33.09
CA ILE A 97 121.52 76.14 -31.86
C ILE A 97 120.27 76.74 -31.20
N GLY A 98 119.98 76.35 -29.97
CA GLY A 98 118.83 76.85 -29.20
C GLY A 98 118.41 75.90 -28.09
N LYS A 99 117.38 76.27 -27.34
CA LYS A 99 116.79 75.42 -26.28
C LYS A 99 115.64 74.59 -26.86
N VAL A 100 115.65 73.28 -26.62
CA VAL A 100 114.51 72.39 -26.92
C VAL A 100 114.13 71.69 -25.63
N GLU A 101 112.86 71.82 -25.26
CA GLU A 101 112.25 71.06 -24.16
C GLU A 101 111.61 69.79 -24.72
N TYR A 102 111.67 68.70 -23.97
CA TYR A 102 110.96 67.48 -24.29
C TYR A 102 110.50 66.81 -23.00
N GLU A 103 109.38 66.09 -23.06
CA GLU A 103 108.78 65.37 -21.95
C GLU A 103 108.95 63.85 -22.13
N VAL A 104 109.17 63.14 -21.02
CA VAL A 104 109.16 61.67 -20.97
C VAL A 104 107.94 61.21 -20.19
N TYR A 105 107.15 60.32 -20.79
CA TYR A 105 105.94 59.74 -20.22
C TYR A 105 106.02 58.21 -20.20
N ILE A 106 105.79 57.60 -19.03
CA ILE A 106 105.66 56.15 -18.86
C ILE A 106 104.23 55.82 -18.45
N PRO A 107 103.47 55.06 -19.26
CA PRO A 107 102.06 54.74 -18.99
C PRO A 107 101.85 53.76 -17.83
N SER A 108 102.76 52.81 -17.63
CA SER A 108 102.65 51.82 -16.55
C SER A 108 104.03 51.40 -16.06
N LEU A 109 104.17 51.30 -14.74
CA LEU A 109 105.35 50.77 -14.07
C LEU A 109 104.98 49.46 -13.41
N TYR A 110 105.77 48.43 -13.66
CA TYR A 110 105.65 47.14 -13.00
C TYR A 110 107.03 46.61 -12.61
N SER A 111 107.05 45.65 -11.70
CA SER A 111 108.26 45.00 -11.23
C SER A 111 108.04 43.50 -11.22
N ILE A 112 109.10 42.73 -11.46
CA ILE A 112 109.07 41.28 -11.23
C ILE A 112 108.80 40.93 -9.75
N ASP A 113 109.04 41.88 -8.85
CA ASP A 113 108.77 41.76 -7.42
C ASP A 113 107.32 42.14 -7.04
N ASP A 114 106.50 42.60 -7.99
CA ASP A 114 105.08 42.86 -7.73
C ASP A 114 104.32 41.55 -7.54
N ARG A 115 103.50 41.49 -6.49
CA ARG A 115 102.71 40.30 -6.16
C ARG A 115 101.28 40.43 -6.66
N PHE A 116 100.78 39.38 -7.31
CA PHE A 116 99.41 39.29 -7.83
C PHE A 116 98.77 37.99 -7.33
N TRP A 117 97.61 38.10 -6.68
CA TRP A 117 96.93 36.98 -6.01
C TRP A 117 95.66 36.59 -6.76
N GLU A 118 95.47 35.30 -7.03
CA GLU A 118 94.25 34.72 -7.62
C GLU A 118 93.62 33.68 -6.68
N VAL A 119 92.32 33.44 -6.83
CA VAL A 119 91.59 32.44 -6.03
C VAL A 119 92.16 31.05 -6.29
N PHE A 120 92.45 30.30 -5.23
CA PHE A 120 92.97 28.94 -5.28
C PHE A 120 92.01 27.95 -4.61
N ASP A 121 92.19 26.65 -4.87
CA ASP A 121 91.35 25.62 -4.30
C ASP A 121 91.38 25.69 -2.76
N PRO A 122 90.22 25.76 -2.09
CA PRO A 122 90.17 25.77 -0.63
C PRO A 122 90.63 24.44 -0.03
N THR A 123 91.06 24.48 1.22
CA THR A 123 91.28 23.27 2.03
C THR A 123 90.10 23.02 2.95
N TYR A 124 89.81 21.74 3.19
CA TYR A 124 88.71 21.29 4.03
C TYR A 124 89.23 20.39 5.14
N THR A 125 88.70 20.58 6.35
CA THR A 125 88.78 19.52 7.36
C THR A 125 87.76 18.41 7.05
N PRO A 126 87.96 17.19 7.59
CA PRO A 126 86.94 16.15 7.53
C PRO A 126 85.66 16.61 8.23
N TRP A 127 84.52 16.08 7.80
CA TRP A 127 83.26 16.24 8.53
C TRP A 127 83.35 15.55 9.89
N VAL A 128 83.10 16.29 10.96
CA VAL A 128 83.05 15.80 12.34
C VAL A 128 81.61 15.96 12.84
N ASP A 129 81.13 14.97 13.59
CA ASP A 129 79.85 15.05 14.29
C ASP A 129 79.91 16.20 15.32
N SER A 130 78.98 17.14 15.22
CA SER A 130 78.91 18.28 16.14
C SER A 130 78.35 17.92 17.51
N GLY A 131 77.76 16.73 17.66
CA GLY A 131 77.02 16.29 18.84
C GLY A 131 75.63 16.94 18.97
N GLN A 132 75.20 17.71 17.97
CA GLN A 132 73.89 18.36 17.94
C GLN A 132 72.94 17.67 16.96
N ASN A 133 71.73 17.44 17.43
CA ASN A 133 70.62 16.88 16.66
C ASN A 133 69.49 17.91 16.57
N VAL A 134 68.95 18.13 15.37
CA VAL A 134 67.88 19.10 15.10
C VAL A 134 66.71 18.45 14.36
N ASP A 135 65.62 19.20 14.21
CA ASP A 135 64.44 18.80 13.40
C ASP A 135 63.83 17.45 13.79
N TYR A 136 63.62 17.24 15.09
CA TYR A 136 62.94 16.03 15.59
C TYR A 136 61.49 16.00 15.12
N GLU A 137 61.12 14.94 14.41
CA GLU A 137 59.74 14.59 14.15
C GLU A 137 59.05 14.08 15.45
N SER A 138 57.72 14.10 15.44
CA SER A 138 56.92 13.49 16.49
C SER A 138 57.16 11.98 16.56
N TRP A 139 57.11 11.42 17.77
CA TRP A 139 57.16 9.98 17.99
C TRP A 139 55.94 9.28 17.40
N LEU A 140 56.18 8.24 16.59
CA LEU A 140 55.12 7.41 15.98
C LEU A 140 55.30 5.93 16.37
N PRO A 141 54.21 5.19 16.64
CA PRO A 141 52.81 5.64 16.61
C PRO A 141 52.45 6.53 17.82
N PRO A 142 51.40 7.37 17.73
CA PRO A 142 50.95 8.20 18.85
C PRO A 142 50.42 7.36 20.02
N LEU A 143 50.48 7.92 21.23
CA LEU A 143 50.10 7.22 22.46
C LEU A 143 48.61 6.83 22.53
N SER A 144 47.72 7.69 22.02
CA SER A 144 46.26 7.58 22.21
C SER A 144 45.58 6.38 21.54
N GLU A 145 46.33 5.55 20.81
CA GLU A 145 45.79 4.45 20.01
C GLU A 145 46.36 3.08 20.41
N GLN A 146 47.19 3.03 21.45
CA GLN A 146 47.95 1.82 21.79
C GLN A 146 47.39 1.13 23.03
N MET A 147 46.97 -0.12 22.89
CA MET A 147 46.41 -0.95 23.98
C MET A 147 47.35 -2.10 24.39
N THR A 148 48.63 -1.98 24.06
CA THR A 148 49.68 -2.94 24.38
C THR A 148 51.04 -2.25 24.30
N ASP A 149 52.09 -2.90 24.81
CA ASP A 149 53.47 -2.46 24.60
C ASP A 149 53.77 -2.25 23.11
N PHE A 150 54.52 -1.19 22.79
CA PHE A 150 54.87 -0.83 21.42
C PHE A 150 56.19 -0.07 21.37
N THR A 151 56.82 -0.06 20.20
CA THR A 151 58.05 0.71 19.95
C THR A 151 57.69 1.98 19.19
N GLN A 152 58.07 3.14 19.73
CA GLN A 152 57.99 4.40 19.00
C GLN A 152 59.28 4.66 18.25
N THR A 153 59.18 5.25 17.07
CA THR A 153 60.31 5.74 16.28
C THR A 153 60.06 7.19 15.88
N ARG A 154 61.12 8.01 15.87
CA ARG A 154 61.10 9.35 15.26
C ARG A 154 62.35 9.58 14.43
N LYS A 155 62.24 10.46 13.44
CA LYS A 155 63.37 10.90 12.62
C LYS A 155 63.88 12.25 13.10
N TYR A 156 65.14 12.52 12.84
CA TYR A 156 65.79 13.79 13.13
C TYR A 156 66.96 14.01 12.14
N LYS A 157 67.58 15.19 12.22
CA LYS A 157 68.79 15.53 11.48
C LYS A 157 70.00 15.58 12.42
N ASP A 158 70.98 14.73 12.16
CA ASP A 158 72.28 14.73 12.82
C ASP A 158 73.20 15.74 12.11
N VAL A 159 73.82 16.64 12.86
CA VAL A 159 74.55 17.80 12.31
C VAL A 159 76.05 17.53 12.33
N TYR A 160 76.65 17.53 11.15
CA TYR A 160 78.09 17.45 10.98
C TYR A 160 78.64 18.83 10.61
N THR A 161 79.82 19.17 11.13
CA THR A 161 80.53 20.40 10.81
C THR A 161 81.90 20.12 10.22
N ARG A 162 82.36 21.03 9.35
CA ARG A 162 83.74 21.10 8.89
C ARG A 162 84.16 22.56 8.73
N GLU A 163 85.46 22.79 8.66
CA GLU A 163 86.03 24.10 8.38
C GLU A 163 86.55 24.10 6.94
N ARG A 164 86.11 25.09 6.17
CA ARG A 164 86.66 25.42 4.85
C ARG A 164 87.56 26.64 5.00
N GLN A 165 88.83 26.49 4.65
CA GLN A 165 89.77 27.60 4.57
C GLN A 165 89.94 28.01 3.10
N ASP A 166 89.48 29.22 2.79
CA ASP A 166 89.71 29.83 1.47
C ASP A 166 91.15 30.29 1.34
N ARG A 167 91.68 30.20 0.12
CA ARG A 167 93.09 30.43 -0.15
C ARG A 167 93.27 31.17 -1.47
N ASP A 168 94.29 32.01 -1.51
CA ASP A 168 94.76 32.65 -2.73
C ASP A 168 96.15 32.11 -3.07
N LYS A 169 96.48 32.09 -4.37
CA LYS A 169 97.81 31.75 -4.86
C LYS A 169 98.43 32.93 -5.59
N ASP A 170 99.69 33.19 -5.32
CA ASP A 170 100.48 34.19 -6.04
C ASP A 170 100.83 33.65 -7.43
N THR A 171 100.50 34.39 -8.49
CA THR A 171 100.67 33.95 -9.88
C THR A 171 102.13 33.95 -10.33
N ASN A 172 103.02 34.68 -9.66
CA ASN A 172 104.41 34.85 -10.06
C ASN A 172 105.33 33.82 -9.39
N VAL A 173 105.12 33.52 -8.10
CA VAL A 173 106.00 32.61 -7.33
C VAL A 173 105.30 31.36 -6.82
N GLY A 174 103.97 31.27 -6.95
CA GLY A 174 103.19 30.10 -6.54
C GLY A 174 103.00 29.94 -5.03
N GLU A 175 103.34 30.97 -4.24
CA GLU A 175 103.05 31.03 -2.81
C GLU A 175 101.54 30.95 -2.56
N ILE A 176 101.10 30.18 -1.56
CA ILE A 176 99.68 30.06 -1.19
C ILE A 176 99.49 30.68 0.17
N ARG A 177 98.48 31.54 0.31
CA ARG A 177 98.08 32.14 1.59
C ARG A 177 96.62 31.86 1.89
N ASN A 178 96.26 31.96 3.17
CA ASN A 178 94.87 31.97 3.60
C ASN A 178 94.20 33.29 3.21
N ASN A 179 92.98 33.20 2.69
CA ASN A 179 92.13 34.33 2.36
C ASN A 179 90.98 34.38 3.36
N GLY A 180 91.13 35.24 4.37
CA GLY A 180 90.16 35.37 5.46
C GLY A 180 90.20 34.22 6.48
N GLU A 181 89.27 34.30 7.42
CA GLU A 181 89.08 33.31 8.47
C GLU A 181 88.40 32.04 7.92
N PRO A 182 88.66 30.86 8.53
CA PRO A 182 87.93 29.63 8.20
C PRO A 182 86.42 29.81 8.31
N VAL A 183 85.69 29.24 7.36
CA VAL A 183 84.22 29.23 7.36
C VAL A 183 83.72 27.86 7.80
N THR A 184 82.85 27.83 8.81
CA THR A 184 82.16 26.61 9.22
C THR A 184 81.05 26.27 8.23
N GLU A 185 81.07 25.05 7.71
CA GLU A 185 80.00 24.47 6.90
C GLU A 185 79.22 23.43 7.69
N TYR A 186 77.95 23.21 7.34
CA TYR A 186 77.03 22.29 8.00
C TYR A 186 76.48 21.25 7.02
N ASP A 187 76.42 19.99 7.45
CA ASP A 187 75.82 18.87 6.73
C ASP A 187 74.78 18.17 7.62
N TYR A 188 73.53 18.13 7.15
CA TYR A 188 72.37 17.64 7.91
C TYR A 188 71.97 16.25 7.44
N ARG A 189 72.44 15.22 8.16
CA ARG A 189 72.22 13.82 7.79
C ARG A 189 70.95 13.28 8.42
N ALA A 190 70.19 12.50 7.67
CA ALA A 190 68.98 11.88 8.20
C ALA A 190 69.36 10.75 9.18
N ALA A 191 68.78 10.80 10.37
CA ALA A 191 68.93 9.78 11.39
C ALA A 191 67.56 9.45 12.01
N SER A 192 67.52 8.38 12.80
CA SER A 192 66.31 7.92 13.47
C SER A 192 66.66 7.28 14.79
N GLU A 193 65.77 7.43 15.77
CA GLU A 193 65.87 6.74 17.04
C GLU A 193 64.54 6.07 17.42
N SER A 194 64.66 5.02 18.23
CA SER A 194 63.53 4.22 18.68
C SER A 194 63.54 4.06 20.20
N ARG A 195 62.36 3.96 20.80
CA ARG A 195 62.17 3.67 22.22
C ARG A 195 61.03 2.69 22.45
N ASP A 196 61.21 1.79 23.41
CA ASP A 196 60.16 0.86 23.83
C ASP A 196 59.26 1.51 24.89
N VAL A 197 57.96 1.49 24.63
CA VAL A 197 56.92 2.03 25.51
C VAL A 197 56.16 0.88 26.13
N LYS A 198 56.15 0.85 27.46
CA LYS A 198 55.37 -0.09 28.26
C LYS A 198 53.98 0.48 28.53
N ALA A 199 52.95 -0.26 28.16
CA ALA A 199 51.56 0.13 28.36
C ALA A 199 50.97 -0.69 29.52
N SER A 200 50.41 0.01 30.51
CA SER A 200 49.66 -0.60 31.61
C SER A 200 48.28 0.02 31.68
N VAL A 201 47.27 -0.80 32.00
CA VAL A 201 45.87 -0.37 32.09
C VAL A 201 45.33 -0.71 33.47
N ASP A 202 44.50 0.18 34.00
CA ASP A 202 43.74 -0.07 35.23
C ASP A 202 42.40 -0.76 34.94
N ALA A 203 41.66 -1.06 36.01
CA ALA A 203 40.31 -1.60 35.89
C ALA A 203 39.32 -0.48 35.50
N TYR A 204 38.27 -0.85 34.76
CA TYR A 204 37.14 0.04 34.55
C TYR A 204 36.48 0.43 35.88
N VAL A 205 36.22 1.72 36.05
CA VAL A 205 35.47 2.28 37.17
C VAL A 205 34.25 3.03 36.65
N ASN A 206 33.14 2.96 37.38
CA ASN A 206 31.92 3.71 37.04
C ASN A 206 32.20 5.22 37.09
N THR A 207 31.75 5.92 36.06
CA THR A 207 31.90 7.37 35.95
C THR A 207 30.54 8.00 35.68
N GLY A 208 30.17 8.99 36.49
CA GLY A 208 28.86 9.65 36.40
C GLY A 208 27.72 8.82 36.99
N ASP A 209 26.52 9.40 36.94
CA ASP A 209 25.27 8.76 37.36
C ASP A 209 24.71 7.87 36.23
N LEU A 210 23.83 6.94 36.60
CA LEU A 210 23.06 6.15 35.63
C LEU A 210 22.24 7.08 34.73
N HIS A 211 22.24 6.80 33.42
CA HIS A 211 21.50 7.57 32.41
C HIS A 211 20.78 6.67 31.41
N ASP A 212 20.00 7.27 30.50
CA ASP A 212 19.26 6.58 29.43
C ASP A 212 18.45 5.37 29.92
N CYS A 213 17.82 5.54 31.08
CA CYS A 213 17.01 4.49 31.67
C CYS A 213 15.70 4.28 30.90
N GLY A 214 15.43 3.03 30.53
CA GLY A 214 14.18 2.63 29.90
C GLY A 214 13.00 2.54 30.89
N ASP A 215 11.89 1.98 30.42
CA ASP A 215 10.76 1.61 31.27
C ASP A 215 10.88 0.16 31.76
N TRP A 216 10.05 -0.23 32.73
CA TRP A 216 9.93 -1.63 33.15
C TRP A 216 9.25 -2.47 32.06
N VAL A 217 9.97 -3.43 31.48
CA VAL A 217 9.51 -4.28 30.38
C VAL A 217 9.43 -5.75 30.79
N PRO A 218 8.33 -6.47 30.47
CA PRO A 218 7.15 -5.99 29.76
C PRO A 218 6.19 -5.21 30.68
N PRO A 219 5.36 -4.27 30.16
CA PRO A 219 4.45 -3.48 30.98
C PRO A 219 3.40 -4.34 31.72
N ALA A 220 3.14 -4.04 32.99
CA ALA A 220 2.14 -4.75 33.79
C ALA A 220 0.72 -4.67 33.22
N ALA A 221 0.43 -3.62 32.45
CA ALA A 221 -0.86 -3.41 31.78
C ALA A 221 -1.16 -4.41 30.66
N GLU A 222 -0.19 -5.22 30.23
CA GLU A 222 -0.40 -6.27 29.22
C GLU A 222 -0.81 -7.61 29.84
N THR A 223 -0.56 -7.79 31.13
CA THR A 223 -0.82 -9.02 31.90
C THR A 223 -2.08 -8.88 32.74
N TYR A 224 -2.92 -9.91 32.76
CA TYR A 224 -4.18 -9.90 33.52
C TYR A 224 -3.99 -9.79 35.03
N GLU A 225 -4.88 -9.05 35.70
CA GLU A 225 -4.98 -9.06 37.16
C GLU A 225 -5.16 -10.50 37.67
N GLY A 226 -4.43 -10.85 38.73
CA GLY A 226 -4.36 -12.22 39.26
C GLY A 226 -3.19 -13.05 38.74
N LEU A 227 -2.47 -12.56 37.73
CA LEU A 227 -1.17 -13.10 37.29
C LEU A 227 -0.04 -12.16 37.70
N THR A 228 1.20 -12.66 37.64
CA THR A 228 2.42 -11.89 37.90
C THR A 228 3.23 -11.70 36.64
N VAL A 229 4.02 -10.64 36.60
CA VAL A 229 4.95 -10.33 35.51
C VAL A 229 6.34 -10.03 36.07
N ASP A 230 7.34 -10.71 35.53
CA ASP A 230 8.75 -10.43 35.79
C ASP A 230 9.22 -9.36 34.82
N GLN A 231 9.63 -8.21 35.36
CA GLN A 231 10.00 -7.04 34.59
C GLN A 231 11.50 -6.75 34.73
N THR A 232 12.04 -6.19 33.65
CA THR A 232 13.43 -5.75 33.54
C THR A 232 13.45 -4.24 33.33
N TYR A 233 14.35 -3.54 34.02
CA TYR A 233 14.60 -2.11 33.87
C TYR A 233 16.08 -1.89 33.63
N THR A 234 16.42 -1.28 32.50
CA THR A 234 17.79 -1.10 32.07
C THR A 234 18.14 0.37 32.05
N CYS A 235 19.27 0.72 32.68
CA CYS A 235 19.95 2.00 32.53
C CYS A 235 21.33 1.78 31.89
N GLN A 236 21.89 2.83 31.29
CA GLN A 236 23.28 2.86 30.88
C GLN A 236 24.15 3.38 32.05
N GLN A 237 25.30 2.75 32.23
CA GLN A 237 26.36 3.17 33.14
C GLN A 237 27.66 3.34 32.36
N ASP A 238 28.11 4.58 32.26
CA ASP A 238 29.43 4.85 31.72
C ASP A 238 30.52 4.38 32.69
N GLN A 239 31.56 3.77 32.13
CA GLN A 239 32.76 3.36 32.81
C GLN A 239 33.99 3.91 32.09
N THR A 240 34.95 4.38 32.86
CA THR A 240 36.24 4.87 32.35
C THR A 240 37.37 4.04 32.93
N ARG A 241 38.36 3.74 32.11
CA ARG A 241 39.67 3.23 32.53
C ARG A 241 40.78 4.06 31.90
N THR A 242 41.98 4.05 32.46
CA THR A 242 43.11 4.84 32.01
C THR A 242 44.29 3.96 31.61
N TRP A 243 44.73 4.09 30.37
CA TRP A 243 46.02 3.59 29.90
C TRP A 243 47.13 4.52 30.34
N THR A 244 48.19 3.97 30.90
CA THR A 244 49.41 4.69 31.31
C THR A 244 50.60 4.15 30.52
N TYR A 245 51.37 5.06 29.90
CA TYR A 245 52.51 4.72 29.06
C TYR A 245 53.82 5.12 29.73
N LYS A 246 54.77 4.20 29.80
CA LYS A 246 56.08 4.42 30.43
C LYS A 246 57.25 4.08 29.52
N VAL A 247 58.32 4.85 29.62
CA VAL A 247 59.64 4.51 29.08
C VAL A 247 60.59 4.39 30.26
N GLY A 248 61.09 3.18 30.50
CA GLY A 248 61.77 2.87 31.76
C GLY A 248 60.84 3.08 32.96
N SER A 249 61.21 3.96 33.89
CA SER A 249 60.40 4.31 35.06
C SER A 249 59.53 5.57 34.89
N GLU A 250 59.73 6.33 33.81
CA GLU A 250 59.07 7.62 33.60
C GLU A 250 57.73 7.46 32.86
N VAL A 251 56.69 8.15 33.32
CA VAL A 251 55.39 8.22 32.65
C VAL A 251 55.44 9.27 31.55
N ILE A 252 55.22 8.86 30.31
CA ILE A 252 55.28 9.75 29.13
C ILE A 252 53.89 10.22 28.67
N GLY A 253 52.81 9.63 29.21
CA GLY A 253 51.45 10.05 28.92
C GLY A 253 50.39 9.07 29.40
N THR A 254 49.13 9.48 29.29
CA THR A 254 47.95 8.69 29.66
C THR A 254 46.84 8.84 28.62
N HIS A 255 46.00 7.82 28.46
CA HIS A 255 44.85 7.85 27.57
C HIS A 255 43.60 7.26 28.26
N PRO A 256 42.52 8.04 28.44
CA PRO A 256 41.27 7.52 28.97
C PRO A 256 40.52 6.73 27.90
N GLN A 257 40.01 5.57 28.27
CA GLN A 257 39.14 4.74 27.45
C GLN A 257 37.76 4.62 28.13
N LEU A 258 36.73 5.02 27.41
CA LEU A 258 35.34 4.98 27.87
C LEU A 258 34.62 3.75 27.30
N GLN A 259 33.69 3.21 28.06
CA GLN A 259 32.67 2.26 27.59
C GLN A 259 31.36 2.53 28.32
N SER A 260 30.25 2.11 27.75
CA SER A 260 28.94 2.13 28.42
C SER A 260 28.46 0.69 28.57
N ILE A 261 27.95 0.35 29.75
CA ILE A 261 27.41 -0.98 30.07
C ILE A 261 25.98 -0.87 30.57
N ASP A 262 25.23 -1.96 30.44
CA ASP A 262 23.87 -2.06 30.96
C ASP A 262 23.88 -2.32 32.49
N ASP A 263 23.26 -1.43 33.26
CA ASP A 263 22.81 -1.70 34.64
C ASP A 263 21.37 -2.20 34.60
N ILE A 264 21.15 -3.45 34.99
CA ILE A 264 19.86 -4.13 34.85
C ILE A 264 19.28 -4.44 36.22
N LYS A 265 18.05 -3.95 36.45
CA LYS A 265 17.24 -4.25 37.64
C LYS A 265 16.09 -5.16 37.28
N TYR A 266 15.70 -6.00 38.25
CA TYR A 266 14.62 -6.96 38.10
C TYR A 266 13.58 -6.76 39.19
N GLN A 267 12.31 -6.92 38.85
CA GLN A 267 11.23 -6.96 39.82
C GLN A 267 10.10 -7.86 39.34
N THR A 268 9.27 -8.34 40.28
CA THR A 268 8.04 -9.07 39.98
C THR A 268 6.86 -8.27 40.50
N VAL A 269 5.92 -7.92 39.62
CA VAL A 269 4.72 -7.12 39.98
C VAL A 269 3.44 -7.83 39.52
N PRO A 270 2.28 -7.54 40.14
CA PRO A 270 1.00 -8.04 39.63
C PRO A 270 0.63 -7.39 38.29
N GLY A 271 -0.02 -8.15 37.41
CA GLY A 271 -0.65 -7.61 36.20
C GLY A 271 -1.81 -6.66 36.52
N SER A 272 -2.05 -5.69 35.65
CA SER A 272 -3.11 -4.67 35.83
C SER A 272 -4.16 -4.65 34.72
N LYS A 273 -4.08 -5.60 33.77
CA LYS A 273 -5.08 -5.72 32.70
C LYS A 273 -6.37 -6.33 33.24
N ASN A 274 -7.50 -5.68 33.00
CA ASN A 274 -8.81 -6.18 33.42
C ASN A 274 -9.07 -7.60 32.86
N PRO A 275 -9.28 -8.62 33.72
CA PRO A 275 -9.47 -10.00 33.28
C PRO A 275 -10.90 -10.30 32.81
N TRP A 276 -11.87 -9.40 32.99
CA TRP A 276 -13.27 -9.65 32.68
C TRP A 276 -13.61 -9.31 31.22
N LEU A 277 -13.78 -10.34 30.40
CA LEU A 277 -14.10 -10.23 28.99
C LEU A 277 -15.57 -10.55 28.73
N SER A 278 -16.19 -9.92 27.73
CA SER A 278 -17.55 -10.24 27.32
C SER A 278 -17.65 -11.70 26.85
N THR A 279 -18.69 -12.40 27.28
CA THR A 279 -19.02 -13.77 26.83
C THR A 279 -20.47 -13.84 26.38
N ALA A 280 -20.91 -15.01 25.91
CA ALA A 280 -22.29 -15.24 25.49
C ALA A 280 -23.28 -14.89 26.62
N SER A 281 -24.34 -14.16 26.27
CA SER A 281 -25.45 -13.87 27.19
C SER A 281 -26.25 -15.14 27.50
N VAL A 282 -26.86 -15.17 28.68
CA VAL A 282 -27.87 -16.17 29.03
C VAL A 282 -29.24 -15.62 28.67
N PHE A 283 -30.04 -16.40 27.94
CA PHE A 283 -31.39 -16.05 27.55
C PHE A 283 -32.41 -16.88 28.33
N GLY A 284 -33.47 -16.23 28.79
CA GLY A 284 -34.66 -16.91 29.27
C GLY A 284 -35.48 -17.52 28.12
N GLU A 285 -36.49 -18.30 28.49
CA GLU A 285 -37.47 -18.83 27.55
C GLU A 285 -38.35 -17.73 26.96
N TRP A 286 -38.80 -17.94 25.72
CA TRP A 286 -39.78 -17.05 25.10
C TRP A 286 -41.17 -17.28 25.70
N THR A 287 -41.79 -16.23 26.22
CA THR A 287 -43.16 -16.25 26.75
C THR A 287 -44.08 -15.35 25.91
N ASN A 288 -45.35 -15.73 25.79
CA ASN A 288 -46.34 -14.92 25.10
C ASN A 288 -46.76 -13.75 25.98
N VAL A 289 -46.80 -12.54 25.43
CA VAL A 289 -47.12 -11.31 26.18
C VAL A 289 -48.60 -10.95 26.10
N ASP A 290 -49.25 -11.33 25.01
CA ASP A 290 -50.62 -10.96 24.68
C ASP A 290 -51.39 -12.11 24.03
N ASP A 291 -52.67 -11.86 23.77
CA ASP A 291 -53.51 -12.75 22.99
C ASP A 291 -53.08 -12.75 21.49
N PRO A 292 -53.18 -13.89 20.80
CA PRO A 292 -53.01 -14.00 19.36
C PRO A 292 -53.80 -12.95 18.55
N TYR A 293 -53.18 -12.39 17.51
CA TYR A 293 -53.80 -11.37 16.65
C TYR A 293 -53.46 -11.55 15.16
N SER A 294 -54.12 -10.75 14.30
CA SER A 294 -53.90 -10.77 12.84
C SER A 294 -54.05 -12.16 12.20
N TYR A 295 -55.12 -12.87 12.56
CA TYR A 295 -55.46 -14.16 11.95
C TYR A 295 -55.71 -14.01 10.45
N THR A 296 -55.09 -14.88 9.67
CA THR A 296 -55.43 -15.09 8.28
C THR A 296 -56.72 -15.91 8.14
N SER A 297 -57.34 -15.85 6.97
CA SER A 297 -58.48 -16.70 6.64
C SER A 297 -58.08 -18.18 6.61
N TRP A 298 -59.00 -19.05 7.02
CA TRP A 298 -58.83 -20.49 6.90
C TRP A 298 -58.76 -20.94 5.44
N ASP A 299 -57.73 -21.72 5.09
CA ASP A 299 -57.52 -22.29 3.76
C ASP A 299 -57.38 -23.83 3.84
N PRO A 300 -57.99 -24.61 2.92
CA PRO A 300 -58.87 -24.18 1.83
C PRO A 300 -60.20 -23.65 2.35
N ALA A 301 -60.85 -22.79 1.55
CA ALA A 301 -62.18 -22.30 1.88
C ALA A 301 -63.18 -23.46 2.10
N ILE A 302 -64.04 -23.31 3.12
CA ILE A 302 -64.96 -24.37 3.57
C ILE A 302 -66.05 -24.70 2.55
N PHE A 303 -66.41 -23.73 1.71
CA PHE A 303 -67.50 -23.87 0.77
C PHE A 303 -67.08 -24.78 -0.40
N ASN A 304 -67.94 -25.74 -0.76
CA ASN A 304 -67.75 -26.75 -1.83
C ASN A 304 -66.88 -27.96 -1.50
N GLN A 305 -66.42 -28.13 -0.26
CA GLN A 305 -65.74 -29.38 0.13
C GLN A 305 -66.74 -30.52 0.27
N THR A 306 -66.45 -31.67 -0.34
CA THR A 306 -67.36 -32.84 -0.37
C THR A 306 -66.86 -34.01 0.48
N SER A 307 -65.69 -33.87 1.10
CA SER A 307 -65.07 -34.85 1.98
C SER A 307 -64.34 -34.14 3.12
N ASN A 308 -63.98 -34.89 4.17
CA ASN A 308 -63.22 -34.34 5.30
C ASN A 308 -61.92 -33.71 4.79
N PHE A 309 -61.58 -32.54 5.33
CA PHE A 309 -60.39 -31.80 4.92
C PHE A 309 -59.78 -31.04 6.09
N THR A 310 -58.49 -30.74 6.00
CA THR A 310 -57.78 -29.95 7.00
C THR A 310 -57.71 -28.50 6.52
N GLN A 311 -58.11 -27.56 7.37
CA GLN A 311 -57.87 -26.14 7.16
C GLN A 311 -56.63 -25.71 7.93
N SER A 312 -55.85 -24.82 7.35
CA SER A 312 -54.76 -24.11 7.99
C SER A 312 -55.00 -22.61 7.98
N ARG A 313 -54.56 -21.92 9.02
CA ARG A 313 -54.37 -20.46 9.03
C ARG A 313 -53.15 -20.12 9.88
N SER A 314 -52.65 -18.91 9.72
CA SER A 314 -51.61 -18.33 10.56
C SER A 314 -52.11 -17.12 11.34
N TYR A 315 -51.45 -16.84 12.46
CA TYR A 315 -51.65 -15.63 13.26
C TYR A 315 -50.31 -15.09 13.78
N LYS A 316 -50.32 -13.88 14.34
CA LYS A 316 -49.17 -13.22 14.95
C LYS A 316 -49.27 -13.30 16.48
N GLN A 317 -48.13 -13.53 17.12
CA GLN A 317 -48.00 -13.63 18.57
C GLN A 317 -46.81 -12.77 19.02
N ASN A 318 -47.04 -11.80 19.90
CA ASN A 318 -45.92 -11.11 20.54
C ASN A 318 -45.34 -12.00 21.63
N GLN A 319 -44.01 -12.14 21.61
CA GLN A 319 -43.25 -12.88 22.61
C GLN A 319 -42.18 -11.99 23.22
N THR A 320 -41.90 -12.19 24.50
CA THR A 320 -40.76 -11.58 25.19
C THR A 320 -39.87 -12.66 25.80
N ARG A 321 -38.60 -12.36 25.99
CA ARG A 321 -37.68 -13.14 26.83
C ARG A 321 -36.68 -12.22 27.52
N THR A 322 -36.10 -12.68 28.60
CA THR A 322 -35.01 -11.98 29.26
C THR A 322 -33.65 -12.32 28.65
N GLU A 323 -32.73 -11.37 28.67
CA GLU A 323 -31.31 -11.54 28.37
C GLU A 323 -30.49 -11.01 29.54
N GLN A 324 -29.60 -11.85 30.05
CA GLN A 324 -28.58 -11.48 31.01
C GLN A 324 -27.22 -11.47 30.32
N LYS A 325 -26.64 -10.27 30.15
CA LYS A 325 -25.27 -10.14 29.67
C LYS A 325 -24.30 -10.67 30.73
N GLN A 326 -23.24 -11.33 30.26
CA GLN A 326 -22.24 -11.95 31.12
C GLN A 326 -20.82 -11.58 30.70
N GLN A 327 -19.93 -11.59 31.68
CA GLN A 327 -18.49 -11.56 31.48
C GLN A 327 -17.88 -12.84 32.03
N LYS A 328 -16.82 -13.30 31.37
CA LYS A 328 -15.99 -14.40 31.82
C LYS A 328 -14.61 -13.88 32.20
N ASN A 329 -14.13 -14.29 33.37
CA ASN A 329 -12.77 -14.01 33.81
C ASN A 329 -11.79 -14.85 32.98
N ALA A 330 -10.84 -14.19 32.31
CA ALA A 330 -9.86 -14.84 31.45
C ALA A 330 -8.84 -15.70 32.22
N VAL A 331 -8.65 -15.45 33.52
CA VAL A 331 -7.69 -16.15 34.38
C VAL A 331 -8.37 -17.31 35.13
N THR A 332 -9.47 -17.02 35.84
CA THR A 332 -10.14 -18.03 36.69
C THR A 332 -11.22 -18.83 35.95
N GLY A 333 -11.71 -18.33 34.82
CA GLY A 333 -12.83 -18.93 34.09
C GLY A 333 -14.20 -18.65 34.70
N GLU A 334 -14.27 -17.95 35.84
CA GLU A 334 -15.52 -17.56 36.50
C GLU A 334 -16.40 -16.71 35.59
N ILE A 335 -17.72 -16.87 35.72
CA ILE A 335 -18.71 -16.12 34.95
C ILE A 335 -19.51 -15.25 35.91
N ARG A 336 -19.70 -13.98 35.55
CA ARG A 336 -20.54 -13.04 36.29
C ARG A 336 -21.56 -12.35 35.40
N ASN A 337 -22.69 -12.01 35.99
CA ASN A 337 -23.72 -11.18 35.35
C ASN A 337 -23.29 -9.71 35.32
N VAL A 338 -23.60 -9.01 34.24
CA VAL A 338 -23.24 -7.61 34.04
C VAL A 338 -24.47 -6.80 33.67
N GLY A 339 -24.68 -5.71 34.41
CA GLY A 339 -25.84 -4.84 34.22
C GLY A 339 -27.16 -5.50 34.60
N ALA A 340 -28.25 -4.78 34.33
CA ALA A 340 -29.61 -5.26 34.56
C ALA A 340 -30.05 -6.27 33.46
N LEU A 341 -31.02 -7.12 33.81
CA LEU A 341 -31.73 -7.95 32.85
C LEU A 341 -32.38 -7.08 31.77
N GLN A 342 -32.26 -7.50 30.51
CA GLN A 342 -32.84 -6.81 29.36
C GLN A 342 -33.98 -7.65 28.78
N ASP A 343 -35.09 -7.00 28.43
CA ASP A 343 -36.21 -7.66 27.76
C ASP A 343 -36.06 -7.55 26.24
N ASN A 344 -36.10 -8.69 25.58
CA ASN A 344 -36.06 -8.82 24.14
C ASN A 344 -37.42 -9.25 23.62
N SER A 345 -38.01 -8.45 22.75
CA SER A 345 -39.33 -8.71 22.16
C SER A 345 -39.20 -9.19 20.71
N ARG A 346 -40.10 -10.09 20.29
CA ARG A 346 -40.26 -10.48 18.88
C ARG A 346 -41.73 -10.75 18.55
N ILE A 347 -42.04 -10.69 17.25
CA ILE A 347 -43.31 -11.18 16.70
C ILE A 347 -43.06 -12.56 16.09
N LYS A 348 -43.72 -13.60 16.61
CA LYS A 348 -43.72 -14.94 16.02
C LYS A 348 -44.97 -15.12 15.15
N THR A 349 -44.79 -15.70 13.96
CA THR A 349 -45.93 -16.20 13.18
C THR A 349 -46.15 -17.65 13.59
N VAL A 350 -47.39 -17.98 13.96
CA VAL A 350 -47.78 -19.32 14.38
C VAL A 350 -48.83 -19.83 13.40
N ASP A 351 -48.62 -21.04 12.91
CA ASP A 351 -49.56 -21.75 12.05
C ASP A 351 -50.41 -22.69 12.92
N GLU A 352 -51.72 -22.70 12.67
CA GLU A 352 -52.63 -23.63 13.30
C GLU A 352 -53.49 -24.33 12.25
N GLN A 353 -53.93 -25.54 12.62
CA GLN A 353 -54.72 -26.41 11.76
C GLN A 353 -55.93 -26.94 12.50
N ARG A 354 -57.00 -27.17 11.74
CA ARG A 354 -58.19 -27.88 12.22
C ARG A 354 -58.70 -28.84 11.16
N THR A 355 -59.35 -29.91 11.59
CA THR A 355 -59.96 -30.88 10.67
C THR A 355 -61.46 -30.65 10.61
N ILE A 356 -61.97 -30.38 9.41
CA ILE A 356 -63.39 -30.19 9.15
C ILE A 356 -63.97 -31.51 8.67
N ALA A 357 -64.87 -32.08 9.48
CA ALA A 357 -65.67 -33.23 9.12
C ALA A 357 -66.84 -32.79 8.24
N VAL A 358 -67.00 -33.44 7.08
CA VAL A 358 -68.05 -33.16 6.11
C VAL A 358 -69.04 -34.32 6.10
N SER A 359 -70.31 -34.00 6.35
CA SER A 359 -71.41 -34.96 6.25
C SER A 359 -72.50 -34.41 5.37
N VAL A 360 -73.17 -35.29 4.62
CA VAL A 360 -74.29 -34.93 3.74
C VAL A 360 -75.53 -35.69 4.16
N SER A 361 -76.67 -35.02 4.23
CA SER A 361 -77.96 -35.68 4.46
C SER A 361 -78.41 -36.47 3.22
N GLY A 362 -79.36 -37.39 3.40
CA GLY A 362 -80.13 -37.91 2.28
C GLY A 362 -80.93 -36.80 1.59
N TRP A 363 -81.38 -37.08 0.35
CA TRP A 363 -82.34 -36.21 -0.35
C TRP A 363 -83.71 -36.27 0.34
N SER A 364 -84.32 -35.11 0.55
CA SER A 364 -85.68 -34.97 1.05
C SER A 364 -86.53 -34.09 0.13
N ASN A 365 -87.82 -34.42 0.00
CA ASN A 365 -88.77 -33.60 -0.74
C ASN A 365 -88.90 -32.21 -0.10
N SER A 366 -88.75 -31.16 -0.91
CA SER A 366 -89.00 -29.78 -0.50
C SER A 366 -90.29 -29.28 -1.16
N GLY A 367 -91.36 -29.23 -0.38
CA GLY A 367 -92.69 -28.82 -0.85
C GLY A 367 -93.41 -29.88 -1.68
N ASP A 368 -94.60 -29.52 -2.17
CA ASP A 368 -95.46 -30.37 -2.98
C ASP A 368 -94.96 -30.53 -4.43
N VAL A 369 -95.43 -31.59 -5.09
CA VAL A 369 -95.20 -31.79 -6.53
C VAL A 369 -95.79 -30.65 -7.35
N TYR A 370 -95.03 -30.16 -8.33
CA TYR A 370 -95.42 -29.02 -9.18
C TYR A 370 -95.23 -29.32 -10.67
N SER A 371 -95.69 -28.42 -11.53
CA SER A 371 -95.60 -28.56 -13.00
C SER A 371 -96.10 -29.92 -13.51
N CYS A 372 -97.25 -30.37 -13.01
CA CYS A 372 -97.80 -31.67 -13.33
C CYS A 372 -98.47 -31.72 -14.71
N SER A 373 -98.28 -32.83 -15.43
CA SER A 373 -99.07 -33.18 -16.61
C SER A 373 -100.54 -33.47 -16.23
N ALA A 374 -101.41 -33.52 -17.25
CA ALA A 374 -102.77 -34.02 -17.08
C ALA A 374 -102.76 -35.49 -16.61
N TRP A 375 -103.85 -35.90 -15.94
CA TRP A 375 -104.06 -37.28 -15.50
C TRP A 375 -104.37 -38.19 -16.69
N SER A 376 -103.67 -39.32 -16.80
CA SER A 376 -103.84 -40.31 -17.87
C SER A 376 -104.03 -41.72 -17.30
N PRO A 377 -104.92 -42.57 -17.85
CA PRO A 377 -105.86 -42.29 -18.95
C PRO A 377 -106.95 -41.29 -18.57
N ASP A 378 -107.50 -40.53 -19.53
CA ASP A 378 -108.64 -39.64 -19.25
C ASP A 378 -109.90 -40.45 -18.87
N THR A 379 -110.77 -39.94 -18.00
CA THR A 379 -111.97 -40.67 -17.53
C THR A 379 -112.94 -41.01 -18.66
N GLY A 380 -112.96 -40.24 -19.76
CA GLY A 380 -113.74 -40.52 -20.95
C GLY A 380 -113.23 -41.71 -21.79
N THR A 381 -112.05 -42.25 -21.48
CA THR A 381 -111.50 -43.43 -22.17
C THR A 381 -111.96 -44.75 -21.55
N VAL A 382 -112.40 -44.74 -20.28
CA VAL A 382 -112.76 -45.93 -19.49
C VAL A 382 -114.28 -46.03 -19.30
N ALA A 383 -114.81 -47.25 -19.37
CA ALA A 383 -116.25 -47.53 -19.29
C ALA A 383 -116.90 -47.01 -17.99
N LYS A 384 -118.13 -46.50 -18.12
CA LYS A 384 -118.89 -45.91 -17.03
C LYS A 384 -119.03 -46.87 -15.85
N GLY A 385 -118.66 -46.42 -14.65
CA GLY A 385 -118.74 -47.20 -13.41
C GLY A 385 -117.55 -48.13 -13.15
N THR A 386 -116.56 -48.19 -14.04
CA THR A 386 -115.33 -48.98 -13.82
C THR A 386 -114.28 -48.14 -13.10
N ALA A 387 -113.75 -48.64 -11.99
CA ALA A 387 -112.63 -48.02 -11.29
C ALA A 387 -111.32 -48.31 -12.02
N PHE A 388 -110.46 -47.29 -12.17
CA PHE A 388 -109.14 -47.42 -12.78
C PHE A 388 -108.13 -46.46 -12.16
N THR A 389 -106.84 -46.74 -12.33
CA THR A 389 -105.75 -45.90 -11.82
C THR A 389 -105.29 -44.91 -12.88
N GLN A 390 -105.33 -43.62 -12.55
CA GLN A 390 -104.71 -42.56 -13.33
C GLN A 390 -103.31 -42.26 -12.80
N THR A 391 -102.40 -41.94 -13.70
CA THR A 391 -101.04 -41.49 -13.39
C THR A 391 -100.78 -40.14 -14.08
N ARG A 392 -99.93 -39.30 -13.49
CA ARG A 392 -99.42 -38.08 -14.13
C ARG A 392 -97.94 -37.92 -13.80
N ASN A 393 -97.20 -37.16 -14.59
CA ASN A 393 -95.81 -36.81 -14.31
C ASN A 393 -95.74 -35.39 -13.76
N CYS A 394 -95.01 -35.20 -12.67
CA CYS A 394 -94.78 -33.92 -12.02
C CYS A 394 -93.29 -33.74 -11.74
N SER A 395 -92.87 -32.50 -11.51
CA SER A 395 -91.56 -32.17 -10.97
C SER A 395 -91.62 -32.16 -9.44
N GLN A 396 -90.55 -32.63 -8.80
CA GLN A 396 -90.36 -32.63 -7.35
C GLN A 396 -89.00 -32.00 -7.05
N MET A 397 -89.00 -30.96 -6.22
CA MET A 397 -87.76 -30.41 -5.68
C MET A 397 -87.27 -31.31 -4.55
N LEU A 398 -86.03 -31.75 -4.64
CA LEU A 398 -85.29 -32.45 -3.61
C LEU A 398 -84.22 -31.50 -3.06
N VAL A 399 -84.06 -31.51 -1.74
CA VAL A 399 -83.01 -30.77 -1.04
C VAL A 399 -82.23 -31.74 -0.17
N ARG A 400 -80.91 -31.59 -0.15
CA ARG A 400 -80.02 -32.20 0.85
C ARG A 400 -79.13 -31.14 1.47
N THR A 401 -78.71 -31.35 2.70
CA THR A 401 -77.89 -30.41 3.46
C THR A 401 -76.50 -31.00 3.69
N TRP A 402 -75.48 -30.26 3.28
CA TRP A 402 -74.09 -30.48 3.68
C TRP A 402 -73.84 -29.80 5.02
N SER A 403 -73.24 -30.52 5.96
CA SER A 403 -72.82 -29.98 7.26
C SER A 403 -71.31 -30.12 7.42
N TYR A 404 -70.69 -29.03 7.88
CA TYR A 404 -69.25 -28.93 8.11
C TYR A 404 -69.01 -28.74 9.60
N LYS A 405 -68.30 -29.68 10.23
CA LYS A 405 -68.08 -29.70 11.68
C LYS A 405 -66.62 -29.63 12.03
N ASP A 406 -66.30 -28.85 13.05
CA ASP A 406 -65.02 -28.87 13.75
C ASP A 406 -65.24 -29.58 15.09
N GLY A 407 -64.79 -30.83 15.18
CA GLY A 407 -65.19 -31.73 16.27
C GLY A 407 -66.71 -31.93 16.33
N SER A 408 -67.33 -31.53 17.44
CA SER A 408 -68.79 -31.60 17.64
C SER A 408 -69.54 -30.35 17.17
N THR A 409 -68.84 -29.25 16.91
CA THR A 409 -69.44 -27.94 16.60
C THR A 409 -69.72 -27.81 15.12
N ILE A 410 -70.95 -27.45 14.74
CA ILE A 410 -71.29 -27.11 13.35
C ILE A 410 -70.73 -25.72 13.04
N VAL A 411 -69.78 -25.66 12.10
CA VAL A 411 -69.19 -24.41 11.62
C VAL A 411 -70.14 -23.72 10.64
N THR A 412 -70.69 -24.48 9.70
CA THR A 412 -71.64 -23.98 8.70
C THR A 412 -72.40 -25.11 8.02
N THR A 413 -73.44 -24.78 7.27
CA THR A 413 -74.22 -25.70 6.43
C THR A 413 -74.44 -25.12 5.04
N ARG A 414 -74.61 -26.00 4.05
CA ARG A 414 -74.92 -25.62 2.66
C ARG A 414 -76.01 -26.54 2.12
N ASN A 415 -77.09 -25.96 1.61
CA ASN A 415 -78.11 -26.72 0.91
C ASN A 415 -77.73 -26.96 -0.55
N GLU A 416 -78.10 -28.12 -1.07
CA GLU A 416 -77.99 -28.49 -2.47
C GLU A 416 -79.37 -28.92 -2.95
N ASN A 417 -79.78 -28.39 -4.10
CA ASN A 417 -81.12 -28.59 -4.66
C ASN A 417 -81.02 -29.43 -5.93
N LEU A 418 -81.97 -30.34 -6.13
CA LEU A 418 -82.09 -31.18 -7.31
C LEU A 418 -83.57 -31.29 -7.70
N VAL A 419 -83.87 -31.17 -8.98
CA VAL A 419 -85.23 -31.43 -9.47
C VAL A 419 -85.29 -32.86 -9.99
N SER A 420 -86.28 -33.63 -9.51
CA SER A 420 -86.55 -35.01 -9.92
C SER A 420 -87.98 -35.15 -10.44
N ASN A 421 -88.27 -36.25 -11.12
CA ASN A 421 -89.60 -36.58 -11.60
C ASN A 421 -90.37 -37.37 -10.53
N ALA A 422 -91.62 -36.99 -10.28
CA ALA A 422 -92.57 -37.72 -9.45
C ALA A 422 -93.76 -38.17 -10.30
N SER A 423 -94.20 -39.41 -10.12
CA SER A 423 -95.33 -39.98 -10.87
C SER A 423 -96.48 -40.36 -9.94
N PRO A 424 -97.22 -39.39 -9.37
CA PRO A 424 -98.33 -39.69 -8.47
C PRO A 424 -99.46 -40.41 -9.22
N THR A 425 -100.10 -41.34 -8.51
CA THR A 425 -101.26 -42.11 -8.99
C THR A 425 -102.51 -41.77 -8.19
N ARG A 426 -103.69 -41.83 -8.81
CA ARG A 426 -104.99 -41.75 -8.11
C ARG A 426 -106.00 -42.73 -8.70
N THR A 427 -107.00 -43.10 -7.93
CA THR A 427 -108.15 -43.85 -8.42
C THR A 427 -109.19 -42.89 -9.01
N ALA A 428 -109.74 -43.23 -10.18
CA ALA A 428 -110.85 -42.52 -10.82
C ALA A 428 -111.89 -43.52 -11.36
N THR A 429 -113.10 -43.03 -11.64
CA THR A 429 -114.18 -43.84 -12.23
C THR A 429 -114.40 -43.42 -13.67
N GLY A 430 -114.47 -44.38 -14.57
CA GLY A 430 -114.74 -44.14 -16.00
C GLY A 430 -116.11 -43.51 -16.23
N THR A 431 -116.23 -42.73 -17.30
CA THR A 431 -117.47 -42.03 -17.70
C THR A 431 -117.98 -42.41 -19.09
N LYS A 432 -117.25 -43.26 -19.84
CA LYS A 432 -117.61 -43.66 -21.21
C LYS A 432 -118.85 -44.56 -21.25
N ILE A 433 -119.91 -44.14 -21.93
CA ILE A 433 -121.13 -44.95 -22.14
C ILE A 433 -120.92 -45.92 -23.32
N VAL A 434 -121.37 -47.16 -23.19
CA VAL A 434 -121.33 -48.21 -24.24
C VAL A 434 -122.76 -48.59 -24.65
N SER A 435 -123.08 -48.63 -25.95
CA SER A 435 -124.41 -48.91 -26.52
C SER A 435 -124.51 -50.31 -27.17
N GLY A 436 -125.71 -50.92 -27.16
CA GLY A 436 -126.01 -52.25 -27.73
C GLY A 436 -127.16 -52.26 -28.75
N LYS A 437 -127.74 -53.44 -29.05
CA LYS A 437 -128.90 -53.65 -29.94
C LYS A 437 -130.02 -54.48 -29.27
N TRP A 438 -131.27 -54.15 -29.57
CA TRP A 438 -132.45 -54.90 -29.09
C TRP A 438 -132.56 -56.27 -29.79
N VAL A 439 -132.81 -57.33 -29.01
CA VAL A 439 -133.02 -58.70 -29.49
C VAL A 439 -134.36 -59.20 -28.95
N THR A 440 -135.27 -59.67 -29.83
CA THR A 440 -136.54 -60.28 -29.41
C THR A 440 -136.30 -61.70 -28.91
N THR A 441 -136.71 -62.00 -27.68
CA THR A 441 -136.36 -63.25 -27.00
C THR A 441 -137.52 -64.22 -26.84
N THR A 442 -138.79 -63.80 -26.98
CA THR A 442 -139.95 -64.72 -26.93
C THR A 442 -141.18 -64.11 -27.61
N VAL A 443 -142.01 -64.95 -28.25
CA VAL A 443 -143.33 -64.60 -28.85
C VAL A 443 -144.39 -65.62 -28.39
N ILE A 444 -145.54 -65.15 -27.92
CA ILE A 444 -146.69 -65.99 -27.47
C ILE A 444 -147.94 -65.50 -28.21
N GLU A 445 -148.66 -66.38 -28.94
CA GLU A 445 -149.78 -66.03 -29.84
C GLU A 445 -151.09 -66.79 -29.51
N ASN A 446 -152.23 -66.28 -30.01
CA ASN A 446 -153.59 -66.86 -29.90
C ASN A 446 -154.10 -67.10 -28.47
N VAL A 447 -153.81 -66.14 -27.58
CA VAL A 447 -154.19 -66.24 -26.16
C VAL A 447 -155.62 -65.71 -25.93
N PRO A 448 -156.53 -66.46 -25.26
CA PRO A 448 -157.84 -65.96 -24.86
C PRO A 448 -157.73 -64.70 -23.98
N GLN A 449 -158.63 -63.72 -24.16
CA GLN A 449 -158.53 -62.39 -23.54
C GLN A 449 -158.33 -62.42 -22.01
N TYR A 450 -158.93 -63.38 -21.31
CA TYR A 450 -158.83 -63.49 -19.84
C TYR A 450 -157.45 -63.97 -19.35
N VAL A 451 -156.63 -64.59 -20.20
CA VAL A 451 -155.27 -65.08 -19.83
C VAL A 451 -154.17 -64.06 -20.18
N MET A 452 -154.44 -63.13 -21.12
CA MET A 452 -153.47 -62.10 -21.53
C MET A 452 -152.99 -61.22 -20.38
N MET A 453 -153.87 -60.85 -19.45
CA MET A 453 -153.49 -60.01 -18.32
C MET A 453 -152.53 -60.73 -17.37
N ASP A 454 -152.71 -62.04 -17.15
CA ASP A 454 -151.80 -62.85 -16.33
C ASP A 454 -150.41 -62.99 -16.98
N ILE A 455 -150.35 -63.24 -18.29
CA ILE A 455 -149.07 -63.33 -19.02
C ILE A 455 -148.34 -61.98 -18.95
N ALA A 456 -149.02 -60.87 -19.22
CA ALA A 456 -148.41 -59.54 -19.14
C ALA A 456 -147.87 -59.21 -17.74
N GLN A 457 -148.56 -59.66 -16.68
CA GLN A 457 -148.09 -59.49 -15.30
C GLN A 457 -146.86 -60.35 -15.01
N GLN A 458 -146.82 -61.61 -15.46
CA GLN A 458 -145.63 -62.46 -15.34
C GLN A 458 -144.40 -61.86 -16.04
N VAL A 459 -144.58 -61.27 -17.23
CA VAL A 459 -143.47 -60.65 -17.96
C VAL A 459 -142.91 -59.42 -17.21
N ARG A 460 -143.78 -58.60 -16.61
CA ARG A 460 -143.35 -57.49 -15.74
C ARG A 460 -142.56 -57.98 -14.52
N ASN A 461 -143.01 -59.06 -13.88
CA ASN A 461 -142.30 -59.67 -12.74
C ASN A 461 -140.90 -60.20 -13.11
N GLN A 462 -140.64 -60.47 -14.39
CA GLN A 462 -139.31 -60.83 -14.90
C GLN A 462 -138.42 -59.62 -15.23
N GLY A 463 -138.85 -58.41 -14.87
CA GLY A 463 -138.10 -57.16 -15.07
C GLY A 463 -138.25 -56.52 -16.44
N TYR A 464 -139.15 -57.02 -17.31
CA TYR A 464 -139.43 -56.41 -18.60
C TYR A 464 -140.41 -55.24 -18.43
N GLN A 465 -140.06 -54.09 -18.99
CA GLN A 465 -140.92 -52.90 -18.96
C GLN A 465 -141.89 -52.87 -20.15
N ALA A 466 -143.17 -52.54 -19.90
CA ALA A 466 -144.21 -52.53 -20.94
C ALA A 466 -143.99 -51.40 -21.97
N THR A 467 -144.26 -51.67 -23.24
CA THR A 467 -144.36 -50.63 -24.29
C THR A 467 -145.82 -50.30 -24.58
N SER A 468 -146.15 -49.00 -24.62
CA SER A 468 -147.50 -48.51 -24.94
C SER A 468 -147.92 -48.86 -26.37
N THR A 469 -149.23 -49.05 -26.59
CA THR A 469 -149.86 -49.79 -27.71
C THR A 469 -149.72 -49.19 -29.12
N ASN A 470 -148.79 -48.28 -29.40
CA ASN A 470 -148.55 -47.78 -30.76
C ASN A 470 -147.05 -47.65 -31.15
N THR A 471 -146.11 -48.23 -30.39
CA THR A 471 -144.68 -48.29 -30.77
C THR A 471 -144.13 -49.70 -30.56
N GLU A 472 -144.05 -50.49 -31.63
CA GLU A 472 -143.46 -51.82 -31.58
C GLU A 472 -141.93 -51.76 -31.48
N VAL A 473 -141.34 -52.42 -30.47
CA VAL A 473 -139.88 -52.56 -30.37
C VAL A 473 -139.41 -53.48 -31.50
N LYS A 474 -138.57 -52.96 -32.40
CA LYS A 474 -138.01 -53.73 -33.52
C LYS A 474 -136.70 -54.39 -33.12
N ALA A 475 -136.63 -55.71 -33.32
CA ALA A 475 -135.37 -56.45 -33.23
C ALA A 475 -134.31 -55.79 -34.14
N GLY A 476 -133.08 -55.64 -33.63
CA GLY A 476 -131.96 -55.04 -34.35
C GLY A 476 -131.79 -53.53 -34.19
N ALA A 477 -132.76 -52.81 -33.61
CA ALA A 477 -132.63 -51.38 -33.33
C ALA A 477 -131.64 -51.13 -32.19
N THR A 478 -130.94 -49.99 -32.22
CA THR A 478 -129.96 -49.61 -31.19
C THR A 478 -130.65 -49.40 -29.84
N CYS A 479 -129.99 -49.85 -28.78
CA CYS A 479 -130.50 -49.78 -27.43
C CYS A 479 -129.39 -49.34 -26.46
N SER A 480 -129.79 -48.67 -25.38
CA SER A 480 -128.85 -48.25 -24.35
C SER A 480 -129.60 -48.00 -23.03
N PRO A 481 -129.01 -48.38 -21.88
CA PRO A 481 -127.81 -49.22 -21.73
C PRO A 481 -128.01 -50.70 -22.10
N ILE A 482 -126.91 -51.40 -22.41
CA ILE A 482 -126.89 -52.88 -22.52
C ILE A 482 -127.43 -53.48 -21.21
N GLY A 483 -128.33 -54.46 -21.31
CA GLY A 483 -129.02 -55.12 -20.19
C GLY A 483 -130.48 -54.68 -19.96
N LEU A 484 -130.97 -53.66 -20.67
CA LEU A 484 -132.35 -53.19 -20.57
C LEU A 484 -133.37 -54.20 -21.15
N LYS A 485 -134.54 -54.35 -20.54
CA LYS A 485 -135.56 -55.35 -20.92
C LYS A 485 -136.93 -54.73 -21.17
N LYS A 486 -137.60 -55.02 -22.29
CA LYS A 486 -138.93 -54.49 -22.67
C LYS A 486 -139.87 -55.53 -23.26
N TYR A 487 -141.19 -55.36 -23.14
CA TYR A 487 -142.18 -56.27 -23.75
C TYR A 487 -143.39 -55.52 -24.36
N THR A 488 -144.07 -56.16 -25.33
CA THR A 488 -145.22 -55.62 -26.07
C THR A 488 -146.39 -56.61 -26.07
N ALA A 489 -147.65 -56.15 -25.91
CA ALA A 489 -148.86 -56.99 -25.86
C ALA A 489 -150.05 -56.32 -26.60
N SER A 490 -150.70 -57.00 -27.57
CA SER A 490 -151.77 -56.44 -28.42
C SER A 490 -152.85 -57.47 -28.84
N GLY A 491 -154.05 -57.00 -29.24
CA GLY A 491 -155.18 -57.83 -29.71
C GLY A 491 -155.61 -57.52 -31.15
N VAL A 492 -156.13 -58.54 -31.87
CA VAL A 492 -156.53 -58.44 -33.29
C VAL A 492 -158.01 -58.85 -33.44
N TYR A 493 -158.86 -57.96 -34.00
CA TYR A 493 -160.27 -58.26 -34.32
C TYR A 493 -160.42 -58.66 -35.79
N GLY A 494 -160.97 -59.84 -36.07
CA GLY A 494 -161.35 -60.30 -37.44
C GLY A 494 -162.87 -60.50 -37.60
N PRO A 495 -163.44 -60.53 -38.83
CA PRO A 495 -164.86 -60.20 -39.07
C PRO A 495 -165.93 -61.26 -38.73
N VAL A 496 -165.62 -62.45 -38.21
CA VAL A 496 -166.67 -63.43 -37.84
C VAL A 496 -166.25 -64.20 -36.58
N GLY A 497 -166.65 -63.66 -35.42
CA GLY A 497 -166.77 -64.36 -34.12
C GLY A 497 -165.57 -65.16 -33.56
N PHE A 498 -164.56 -64.47 -33.00
CA PHE A 498 -163.76 -64.72 -31.76
C PHE A 498 -162.37 -63.99 -31.87
N PRO A 499 -161.99 -63.04 -30.98
CA PRO A 499 -160.71 -62.29 -31.07
C PRO A 499 -159.49 -63.06 -30.50
N GLY A 500 -158.30 -62.90 -31.12
CA GLY A 500 -157.02 -63.47 -30.68
C GLY A 500 -155.97 -62.42 -30.27
N TYR A 501 -155.11 -62.74 -29.28
CA TYR A 501 -154.12 -61.81 -28.67
C TYR A 501 -152.69 -62.39 -28.59
N TYR A 502 -151.63 -61.53 -28.56
CA TYR A 502 -150.21 -61.93 -28.47
C TYR A 502 -149.31 -61.05 -27.56
N VAL A 503 -148.19 -61.60 -27.06
CA VAL A 503 -147.14 -60.93 -26.24
C VAL A 503 -145.72 -61.21 -26.75
N ARG A 504 -144.84 -60.20 -26.85
CA ARG A 504 -143.41 -60.31 -27.24
C ARG A 504 -142.45 -59.71 -26.19
N LYS A 505 -141.29 -60.33 -25.96
CA LYS A 505 -140.19 -59.85 -25.08
C LYS A 505 -138.95 -59.43 -25.87
N HIS A 506 -138.26 -58.38 -25.43
CA HIS A 506 -137.05 -57.83 -26.04
C HIS A 506 -135.98 -57.51 -24.99
N ASP A 507 -134.73 -57.88 -25.25
CA ASP A 507 -133.57 -57.62 -24.41
C ASP A 507 -132.53 -56.78 -25.17
N CYS A 508 -131.98 -55.75 -24.53
CA CYS A 508 -130.91 -54.92 -25.07
C CYS A 508 -129.56 -55.61 -24.81
N LYS A 509 -128.88 -56.05 -25.86
CA LYS A 509 -127.62 -56.80 -25.78
C LYS A 509 -126.49 -56.15 -26.54
#